data_AF-A0A1D3JW31-F1
#
_entry.id   AF-A0A1D3JW31-F1
#
_cell.length_a   1.000
_cell.length_b   1.000
_cell.length_c   1.000
_cell.angle_alpha   90.00
_cell.angle_beta   90.00
_cell.angle_gamma   90.00
#
_symmetry.space_group_name_H-M   'P 1'
#
loop_
_entity.id
_entity.type
_entity.pdbx_description
1 polymer ?
#
loop_
_entity_poly.entity_id
_entity_poly.type
_entity_poly.pdbx_seq_one_letter_code
_entity_poly.pdbx_strand_id
1 'polypeptide(L)' 'MSILNDVLLWSEKDLSLWLRDAARRLLLNEQLGPQDFRDFYALLKHENNIEVVDGLQANPLSADHIPAGGEAALSVI' A
#
# COMPACT_ATOMS: atom_id res chain seq x y z
N MET A 1 -13.88 12.70 -11.30
CA MET A 1 -13.21 12.01 -10.18
C MET A 1 -12.64 10.72 -10.74
N SER A 2 -11.38 10.42 -10.43
CA SER A 2 -10.73 9.18 -10.87
C SER A 2 -10.97 8.09 -9.82
N ILE A 3 -11.20 6.85 -10.26
CA ILE A 3 -11.31 5.68 -9.36
C ILE A 3 -10.12 5.57 -8.40
N LEU A 4 -8.92 6.00 -8.82
CA LEU A 4 -7.73 5.99 -7.98
C LEU A 4 -7.81 6.99 -6.81
N ASN A 5 -8.49 8.12 -7.00
CA ASN A 5 -8.75 9.05 -5.91
C ASN A 5 -9.78 8.50 -4.93
N ASP A 6 -10.79 7.77 -5.43
CA ASP A 6 -11.78 7.12 -4.57
C ASP A 6 -11.13 6.01 -3.72
N VAL A 7 -10.22 5.23 -4.31
CA VAL A 7 -9.40 4.22 -3.60
C VAL A 7 -8.50 4.88 -2.56
N LEU A 8 -7.85 6.01 -2.89
CA LEU A 8 -7.03 6.74 -1.92
C LEU A 8 -7.87 7.21 -0.73
N LEU A 9 -9.02 7.85 -0.98
CA LEU A 9 -9.91 8.35 0.07
C LEU A 9 -10.45 7.23 0.96
N TRP A 10 -10.84 6.09 0.38
CA TRP A 10 -11.22 4.90 1.13
C TRP A 10 -10.06 4.40 2.00
N SER A 11 -8.86 4.31 1.43
CA SER A 11 -7.69 3.80 2.15
C SER A 11 -7.33 4.70 3.34
N GLU A 12 -7.44 6.01 3.19
CA GLU A 12 -7.15 6.98 4.26
C GLU A 12 -8.14 6.91 5.41
N LYS A 13 -9.39 6.57 5.11
CA LYS A 13 -10.49 6.54 6.08
C LYS A 13 -10.56 5.21 6.83
N ASP A 14 -10.42 4.10 6.12
CA ASP A 14 -10.85 2.79 6.63
C ASP A 14 -9.70 1.81 6.88
N LEU A 15 -8.47 2.09 6.41
CA LEU A 15 -7.33 1.19 6.55
C LEU A 15 -6.31 1.66 7.60
N SER A 16 -5.79 0.70 8.38
CA SER A 16 -4.61 0.89 9.23
C SER A 16 -3.36 1.23 8.38
N LEU A 17 -2.30 1.74 9.01
CA LEU A 17 -1.11 2.17 8.29
C LEU A 17 -0.45 0.99 7.54
N TRP A 18 -0.41 -0.20 8.16
CA TRP A 18 0.13 -1.38 7.49
C TRP A 18 -0.73 -1.85 6.30
N LEU A 19 -2.07 -1.73 6.38
CA LEU A 19 -2.98 -2.08 5.29
C LEU A 19 -2.88 -1.07 4.14
N ARG A 20 -2.68 0.21 4.46
CA ARG A 20 -2.38 1.23 3.46
C ARG A 20 -1.05 0.98 2.75
N ASP A 21 -0.03 0.46 3.43
CA ASP A 21 1.21 0.03 2.77
C ASP A 21 0.95 -1.15 1.82
N ALA A 22 0.12 -2.12 2.23
CA ALA A 22 -0.27 -3.22 1.34
C ALA A 22 -1.00 -2.73 0.08
N ALA A 23 -1.94 -1.78 0.23
CA ALA A 23 -2.63 -1.16 -0.90
C ALA A 23 -1.67 -0.43 -1.84
N ARG A 24 -0.66 0.28 -1.30
CA ARG A 24 0.40 0.91 -2.09
C ARG A 24 1.22 -0.12 -2.87
N ARG A 25 1.66 -1.21 -2.23
CA ARG A 25 2.43 -2.27 -2.90
C ARG A 25 1.62 -2.92 -4.02
N LEU A 26 0.33 -3.18 -3.78
CA LEU A 26 -0.56 -3.74 -4.81
C LEU A 26 -0.77 -2.77 -5.97
N LEU A 27 -0.95 -1.47 -5.71
CA LEU A 27 -1.09 -0.45 -6.76
C LEU A 27 0.16 -0.35 -7.65
N LEU A 28 1.35 -0.42 -7.05
CA LEU A 28 2.62 -0.24 -7.77
C LEU A 28 3.10 -1.51 -8.47
N ASN A 29 2.83 -2.67 -7.89
CA ASN A 29 3.40 -3.94 -8.35
C ASN A 29 2.36 -4.89 -8.98
N GLU A 30 1.08 -4.56 -8.93
CA GLU A 30 -0.08 -5.36 -9.39
C GLU A 30 -0.30 -6.70 -8.68
N GLN A 31 0.71 -7.20 -7.96
CA GLN A 31 0.69 -8.44 -7.21
C GLN A 31 1.51 -8.32 -5.91
N LEU A 32 1.20 -9.19 -4.95
CA LEU A 32 1.90 -9.31 -3.68
C LEU A 32 2.69 -10.62 -3.64
N GLY A 33 3.97 -10.53 -3.28
CA GLY A 33 4.85 -11.67 -3.15
C GLY A 33 4.86 -12.26 -1.74
N PRO A 34 5.44 -13.47 -1.55
CA PRO A 34 5.56 -14.12 -0.24
C PRO A 34 6.29 -13.28 0.82
N GLN A 35 7.22 -12.40 0.41
CA GLN A 35 7.91 -11.50 1.33
C GLN A 35 6.99 -10.37 1.80
N ASP A 36 6.13 -9.82 0.94
CA ASP A 36 5.18 -8.77 1.32
C ASP A 36 4.26 -9.25 2.45
N PHE A 37 3.78 -10.49 2.38
CA PHE A 37 2.97 -11.06 3.46
C PHE A 37 3.74 -11.16 4.79
N ARG A 38 5.03 -11.54 4.75
CA ARG A 38 5.87 -11.55 5.96
C ARG A 38 6.04 -10.15 6.55
N ASP A 39 6.31 -9.18 5.69
CA ASP A 39 6.42 -7.77 6.07
C ASP A 39 5.10 -7.26 6.68
N PHE A 40 3.96 -7.58 6.09
CA PHE A 40 2.65 -7.19 6.62
C PHE A 40 2.37 -7.79 8.00
N TYR A 41 2.77 -9.04 8.24
CA TYR A 41 2.67 -9.63 9.58
C TYR A 41 3.56 -8.92 10.60
N ALA A 42 4.78 -8.53 10.22
CA ALA A 42 5.66 -7.74 11.08
C ALA A 42 5.06 -6.36 11.37
N LEU A 43 4.55 -5.66 10.35
CA LEU A 43 3.89 -4.37 10.50
C LEU A 43 2.63 -4.43 11.36
N LEU A 44 1.78 -5.45 11.15
CA LEU A 44 0.60 -5.69 11.98
C LEU A 44 0.97 -5.89 13.45
N LYS A 45 2.00 -6.69 13.74
CA LYS A 45 2.51 -6.89 15.10
C LYS A 45 3.03 -5.60 15.71
N HIS A 46 3.84 -4.85 14.97
CA HIS A 46 4.37 -3.57 15.40
C HIS A 46 3.26 -2.57 15.75
N GLU A 47 2.22 -2.44 14.90
CA GLU A 47 1.08 -1.56 15.16
C GLU A 47 0.24 -1.98 16.38
N ASN A 48 0.32 -3.26 16.78
CA ASN A 48 -0.32 -3.79 17.99
C ASN A 48 0.64 -3.89 19.20
N ASN A 49 1.80 -3.24 19.16
CA ASN A 49 2.83 -3.25 20.21
C ASN A 49 3.35 -4.66 20.56
N ILE A 50 3.30 -5.59 19.61
CA ILE A 50 3.92 -6.91 19.74
C ILE A 50 5.36 -6.78 19.25
N GLU A 51 6.31 -7.14 20.09
CA GLU A 51 7.75 -6.99 19.82
C GLU A 51 8.15 -7.67 18.51
N VAL A 52 8.79 -6.92 17.61
CA VAL A 52 9.32 -7.42 16.34
C VAL A 52 10.78 -6.99 16.23
N VAL A 53 11.64 -7.91 15.79
CA VAL A 53 13.10 -7.69 15.71
C VAL A 53 13.47 -6.71 14.60
N ASP A 54 12.67 -6.65 13.54
CA ASP A 54 12.91 -5.78 12.40
C ASP A 54 12.25 -4.42 12.62
N GLY A 55 13.05 -3.34 12.59
CA GLY A 55 12.61 -1.94 12.62
C GLY A 55 11.85 -1.49 11.38
N LEU A 56 11.04 -2.39 10.82
CA LEU A 56 10.21 -2.21 9.64
C LEU A 56 9.10 -1.19 9.95
N GLN A 57 8.97 -0.18 9.09
CA GLN A 57 7.92 0.84 9.19
C GLN A 57 7.02 0.80 7.96
N ALA A 58 5.73 1.03 8.16
CA ALA A 58 4.77 1.05 7.07
C ALA A 58 4.98 2.30 6.20
N ASN A 59 4.94 2.14 4.88
CA ASN A 59 4.91 3.25 3.93
C ASN A 59 3.50 3.36 3.31
N PRO A 60 2.56 4.05 3.95
CA PRO A 60 1.16 4.04 3.54
C PRO A 60 0.94 4.65 2.15
N LEU A 61 -0.08 4.17 1.43
CA LEU A 61 -0.56 4.80 0.20
C LEU A 61 -0.88 6.28 0.44
N SER A 62 -0.38 7.16 -0.43
CA SER A 62 -0.55 8.61 -0.38
C SER A 62 -0.80 9.17 -1.78
N ALA A 63 -1.17 10.45 -1.88
CA ALA A 63 -1.37 11.14 -3.14
C ALA A 63 -0.14 11.08 -4.08
N ASP A 64 1.08 11.04 -3.54
CA ASP A 64 2.32 10.94 -4.32
C ASP A 64 2.44 9.64 -5.13
N HIS A 65 1.70 8.62 -4.72
CA HIS A 65 1.66 7.32 -5.39
C HIS A 65 0.56 7.23 -6.45
N ILE A 66 -0.31 8.23 -6.55
CA ILE A 66 -1.38 8.24 -7.54
C ILE A 66 -0.83 8.85 -8.84
N PRO A 67 -0.88 8.11 -9.98
CA PRO A 67 -0.46 8.65 -11.26
C PRO A 67 -1.26 9.91 -11.60
N ALA A 68 -0.55 11.03 -11.82
CA ALA A 68 -1.14 12.21 -12.45
C ALA A 68 -1.50 11.82 -13.89
N GLY A 69 -2.79 11.56 -14.14
CA GLY A 69 -3.26 10.79 -15.30
C GLY A 69 -2.57 11.13 -16.63
N GLY A 70 -2.10 10.08 -17.34
CA GLY A 70 -1.85 10.22 -18.78
C GLY A 70 -0.94 9.21 -19.49
N GLU A 71 -0.02 8.47 -18.85
CA GLU A 71 0.99 7.70 -19.63
C GLU A 71 1.08 6.19 -19.38
N ALA A 72 0.41 5.64 -18.36
CA ALA A 72 0.56 4.21 -18.03
C ALA A 72 -0.37 3.23 -18.79
N ALA A 73 -1.23 3.70 -19.71
CA ALA A 73 -2.26 2.85 -20.34
C ALA A 73 -2.19 2.73 -21.87
N LEU A 74 -1.01 2.89 -22.49
CA LEU A 74 -0.77 2.54 -23.90
C LEU A 74 0.38 1.54 -24.11
N SER A 75 0.80 0.83 -23.06
CA SER A 75 1.67 -0.35 -23.22
C SER A 75 0.90 -1.64 -22.96
N VAL A 76 -0.08 -1.92 -23.83
CA VAL A 76 -0.48 -3.29 -24.14
C VAL A 76 -0.27 -3.46 -25.64
N ILE A 77 0.48 -4.51 -25.96
CA ILE A 77 1.10 -4.87 -27.24
C ILE A 77 0.04 -5.26 -28.27
#